data_AF-A0A351V8B1-F1
#
_entry.id   AF-A0A351V8B1-F1
#
_cell.length_a   1.000
_cell.length_b   1.000
_cell.length_c   1.000
_cell.angle_alpha   90.00
_cell.angle_beta   90.00
_cell.angle_gamma   90.00
#
_symmetry.space_group_name_H-M   'P 1'
#
loop_
_entity.id
_entity.type
_entity.pdbx_description
1 polymer ?
#
loop_
_entity_poly.entity_id
_entity_poly.type
_entity_poly.pdbx_seq_one_letter_code
_entity_poly.pdbx_strand_id
1 'polypeptide(L)'
;MMEELKNAEPVLTLNPFEEMPTEPQAPAVPEKAGGAAEEKREAAVFDESTLSPEERKMVDDFANAIDLQNSTVILQYGAGAQKKIADFSETALANVRSKDLGEIGELLSGVVYELKKFDEEEEKGFLGIFKKSSNKIAAMKSKYDKAEVNINKICDVLEEHQRQLWKDSAMLDKMYDLNKNYFKELSMYILAGKKKLERARTQELPVLMEKAQQSGLPEDAQEVNDFVAMCDRFEKKIHDLELTRMVSIQMAPQIRLVQSNDTLMSEKIQSTLVNTIPLWKSQMVLA
;
A
#
# COMPACT_ATOMS: atom_id res chain seq x y z
N MET A 1 3.92 12.10 19.94
CA MET A 1 2.81 11.32 19.34
C MET A 1 3.40 10.21 18.46
N MET A 2 4.34 9.42 18.99
CA MET A 2 5.21 8.53 18.19
C MET A 2 5.43 7.18 18.90
N GLU A 3 4.54 6.82 19.82
CA GLU A 3 4.74 5.68 20.73
C GLU A 3 3.59 4.66 20.73
N GLU A 4 2.48 4.92 20.01
CA GLU A 4 1.31 4.02 19.98
C GLU A 4 1.26 3.03 18.80
N LEU A 5 2.26 3.02 17.91
CA LEU A 5 2.22 2.20 16.68
C LEU A 5 3.16 0.98 16.73
N LYS A 6 3.24 0.29 17.87
CA LYS A 6 3.95 -0.99 18.01
C LYS A 6 2.94 -2.13 18.13
N ASN A 7 3.03 -3.08 17.19
CA ASN A 7 2.33 -4.37 17.19
C ASN A 7 0.83 -4.32 17.49
N ALA A 8 0.03 -3.87 16.51
CA ALA A 8 -1.39 -4.18 16.52
C ALA A 8 -1.57 -5.68 16.20
N GLU A 9 -1.72 -6.50 17.24
CA GLU A 9 -2.27 -7.84 17.10
C GLU A 9 -3.68 -7.75 16.50
N PRO A 10 -4.10 -8.68 15.64
CA PRO A 10 -5.44 -8.66 15.06
C PRO A 10 -6.48 -8.84 16.18
N VAL A 11 -7.26 -7.80 16.46
CA VAL A 11 -8.35 -7.79 17.45
C VAL A 11 -9.68 -7.63 16.72
N LEU A 12 -10.62 -8.55 16.99
CA LEU A 12 -12.00 -8.48 16.51
C LEU A 12 -12.85 -7.66 17.50
N THR A 13 -13.74 -6.80 17.01
CA THR A 13 -14.63 -5.98 17.85
C THR A 13 -15.99 -5.77 17.18
N LEU A 14 -17.03 -5.69 18.00
CA LEU A 14 -18.40 -5.36 17.57
C LEU A 14 -18.70 -3.86 17.65
N ASN A 15 -17.86 -3.08 18.34
CA ASN A 15 -18.06 -1.66 18.59
C ASN A 15 -16.84 -0.84 18.11
N PRO A 16 -16.70 -0.60 16.80
CA PRO A 16 -15.50 0.05 16.25
C PRO A 16 -15.43 1.58 16.43
N PHE A 17 -16.40 2.22 17.11
CA PHE A 17 -16.56 3.69 17.11
C PHE A 17 -16.66 4.37 18.50
N GLU A 18 -16.14 3.76 19.56
CA GLU A 18 -15.86 4.56 20.78
C GLU A 18 -14.55 5.35 20.56
N GLU A 19 -14.68 6.67 20.43
CA GLU A 19 -13.66 7.72 20.22
C GLU A 19 -13.31 8.12 18.75
N MET A 20 -14.03 9.14 18.23
CA MET A 20 -13.57 10.32 17.45
C MET A 20 -14.59 10.83 16.40
N PRO A 21 -14.54 12.13 16.01
CA PRO A 21 -15.61 12.84 15.32
C PRO A 21 -15.57 12.75 13.77
N THR A 22 -16.78 12.91 13.21
CA THR A 22 -17.26 13.19 11.83
C THR A 22 -16.28 13.32 10.65
N GLU A 23 -16.48 12.43 9.66
CA GLU A 23 -16.50 12.56 8.17
C GLU A 23 -15.59 13.58 7.43
N PRO A 24 -15.01 13.20 6.25
CA PRO A 24 -15.84 13.06 5.03
C PRO A 24 -15.43 12.03 3.94
N GLN A 25 -16.46 11.66 3.17
CA GLN A 25 -16.56 11.32 1.73
C GLN A 25 -15.54 10.36 1.05
N ALA A 26 -16.10 9.29 0.48
CA ALA A 26 -15.44 8.27 -0.33
C ALA A 26 -14.89 8.80 -1.67
N PRO A 27 -13.66 8.40 -2.09
CA PRO A 27 -13.21 8.62 -3.47
C PRO A 27 -13.75 7.53 -4.41
N ALA A 28 -14.18 7.98 -5.60
CA ALA A 28 -14.58 7.11 -6.71
C ALA A 28 -13.39 6.33 -7.27
N VAL A 29 -13.58 5.01 -7.44
CA VAL A 29 -12.64 4.11 -8.13
C VAL A 29 -12.62 4.45 -9.63
N PRO A 30 -11.46 4.58 -10.29
CA PRO A 30 -11.44 4.75 -11.73
C PRO A 30 -11.78 3.42 -12.41
N GLU A 31 -12.90 3.45 -13.13
CA GLU A 31 -13.34 2.40 -14.04
C GLU A 31 -12.52 2.48 -15.35
N LYS A 32 -12.11 1.30 -15.84
CA LYS A 32 -11.61 0.94 -17.18
C LYS A 32 -10.09 0.81 -17.40
N ALA A 33 -9.66 -0.44 -17.40
CA ALA A 33 -9.10 -1.08 -18.60
C ALA A 33 -9.54 -2.56 -18.61
N GLY A 34 -10.32 -2.96 -19.62
CA GLY A 34 -10.89 -4.30 -19.76
C GLY A 34 -10.03 -5.23 -20.61
N GLY A 35 -10.35 -6.53 -20.53
CA GLY A 35 -10.04 -7.50 -21.59
C GLY A 35 -9.52 -8.86 -21.13
N ALA A 36 -10.44 -9.75 -20.74
CA ALA A 36 -10.40 -11.21 -20.92
C ALA A 36 -9.17 -12.00 -20.42
N ALA A 37 -9.30 -12.55 -19.21
CA ALA A 37 -9.05 -13.96 -18.93
C ALA A 37 -9.83 -14.34 -17.67
N GLU A 38 -11.03 -14.90 -17.87
CA GLU A 38 -11.66 -15.77 -16.88
C GLU A 38 -10.77 -17.01 -16.72
N GLU A 39 -9.85 -16.95 -15.77
CA GLU A 39 -9.49 -18.14 -15.02
C GLU A 39 -9.98 -17.90 -13.60
N LYS A 40 -10.83 -18.82 -13.14
CA LYS A 40 -11.04 -19.10 -11.73
C LYS A 40 -9.66 -19.34 -11.09
N ARG A 41 -8.97 -18.27 -10.72
CA ARG A 41 -8.06 -18.33 -9.60
C ARG A 41 -8.97 -18.56 -8.43
N GLU A 42 -9.11 -19.82 -8.03
CA GLU A 42 -9.43 -20.17 -6.67
C GLU A 42 -8.56 -19.26 -5.81
N ALA A 43 -9.17 -18.18 -5.30
CA ALA A 43 -8.53 -17.29 -4.37
C ALA A 43 -8.06 -18.20 -3.27
N ALA A 44 -6.73 -18.34 -3.11
CA ALA A 44 -6.11 -19.23 -2.14
C ALA A 44 -6.95 -19.15 -0.85
N VAL A 45 -7.71 -20.21 -0.60
CA VAL A 45 -8.81 -20.15 0.36
C VAL A 45 -8.13 -20.04 1.70
N PHE A 46 -8.13 -18.84 2.27
CA PHE A 46 -7.76 -18.66 3.66
C PHE A 46 -8.84 -19.38 4.47
N ASP A 47 -8.50 -20.60 4.84
CA ASP A 47 -9.33 -21.54 5.56
C ASP A 47 -8.85 -21.65 7.02
N GLU A 48 -9.68 -22.17 7.92
CA GLU A 48 -9.35 -22.35 9.34
C GLU A 48 -8.05 -23.11 9.56
N SER A 49 -7.69 -23.98 8.62
CA SER A 49 -6.42 -24.72 8.59
C SER A 49 -5.18 -23.82 8.65
N THR A 50 -5.30 -22.54 8.26
CA THR A 50 -4.20 -21.55 8.27
C THR A 50 -4.10 -20.73 9.57
N LEU A 51 -5.08 -20.84 10.48
CA LEU A 51 -5.10 -20.13 11.75
C LEU A 51 -4.38 -20.91 12.87
N SER A 52 -3.75 -20.17 13.79
CA SER A 52 -3.23 -20.75 15.04
C SER A 52 -4.38 -21.25 15.94
N PRO A 53 -4.12 -22.13 16.92
CA PRO A 53 -5.13 -22.56 17.89
C PRO A 53 -5.79 -21.38 18.63
N GLU A 54 -5.00 -20.38 19.02
CA GLU A 54 -5.48 -19.16 19.68
C GLU A 54 -6.39 -18.35 18.76
N GLU A 55 -6.02 -18.23 17.48
CA GLU A 55 -6.80 -17.52 16.48
C GLU A 55 -8.11 -18.22 16.14
N ARG A 56 -8.11 -19.56 16.05
CA ARG A 56 -9.34 -20.34 15.89
C ARG A 56 -10.27 -20.11 17.07
N LYS A 57 -9.73 -20.14 18.29
CA LYS A 57 -10.51 -19.84 19.50
C LYS A 57 -11.08 -18.42 19.46
N MET A 58 -10.31 -17.41 19.04
CA MET A 58 -10.82 -16.04 18.88
C MET A 58 -11.95 -15.98 17.85
N VAL A 59 -11.82 -16.68 16.71
CA VAL A 59 -12.87 -16.76 15.68
C VAL A 59 -14.13 -17.42 16.24
N ASP A 60 -13.99 -18.53 16.99
CA ASP A 60 -15.11 -19.23 17.60
C ASP A 60 -15.80 -18.40 18.69
N ASP A 61 -15.03 -17.80 19.59
CA ASP A 61 -15.52 -16.92 20.66
C ASP A 61 -16.25 -15.71 20.05
N PHE A 62 -15.70 -15.12 18.98
CA PHE A 62 -16.34 -14.01 18.28
C PHE A 62 -17.61 -14.44 17.55
N ALA A 63 -17.61 -15.60 16.88
CA ALA A 63 -18.81 -16.14 16.23
C ALA A 63 -19.96 -16.35 17.22
N ASN A 64 -19.67 -16.73 18.47
CA ASN A 64 -20.66 -16.85 19.53
C ASN A 64 -21.23 -15.50 20.00
N ALA A 65 -20.43 -14.44 19.96
CA ALA A 65 -20.82 -13.11 20.42
C ALA A 65 -21.69 -12.33 19.42
N ILE A 66 -21.73 -12.77 18.15
CA ILE A 66 -22.52 -12.10 17.12
C ILE A 66 -24.01 -12.37 17.33
N ASP A 67 -24.76 -11.31 17.62
CA ASP A 67 -26.22 -11.33 17.69
C ASP A 67 -26.83 -10.80 16.38
N LEU A 68 -27.51 -11.67 15.63
CA LEU A 68 -28.17 -11.32 14.37
C LEU A 68 -29.55 -10.68 14.56
N GLN A 69 -30.12 -10.71 15.76
CA GLN A 69 -31.35 -9.98 16.05
C GLN A 69 -31.06 -8.48 16.24
N ASN A 70 -29.81 -8.12 16.54
CA ASN A 70 -29.37 -6.74 16.64
C ASN A 70 -28.94 -6.18 15.27
N SER A 71 -29.82 -5.37 14.67
CA SER A 71 -29.55 -4.72 13.38
C SER A 71 -28.31 -3.81 13.39
N THR A 72 -27.96 -3.22 14.53
CA THR A 72 -26.75 -2.38 14.67
C THR A 72 -25.49 -3.21 14.56
N VAL A 73 -25.47 -4.41 15.17
CA VAL A 73 -24.35 -5.35 15.07
C VAL A 73 -24.11 -5.75 13.62
N ILE A 74 -25.17 -6.08 12.87
CA ILE A 74 -25.08 -6.41 11.44
C ILE A 74 -24.55 -5.21 10.63
N LEU A 75 -25.05 -3.99 10.91
CA LEU A 75 -24.65 -2.80 10.17
C LEU A 75 -23.16 -2.47 10.35
N GLN A 76 -22.67 -2.58 11.59
CA GLN A 76 -21.29 -2.25 11.98
C GLN A 76 -20.30 -3.39 11.77
N TYR A 77 -20.78 -4.60 11.44
CA TYR A 77 -19.94 -5.77 11.28
C TYR A 77 -18.81 -5.56 10.28
N GLY A 78 -17.56 -5.65 10.77
CA GLY A 78 -16.35 -5.47 9.97
C GLY A 78 -16.13 -4.05 9.44
N ALA A 79 -16.94 -3.06 9.79
CA ALA A 79 -16.80 -1.67 9.30
C ALA A 79 -15.44 -1.06 9.67
N GLY A 80 -14.93 -1.35 10.87
CA GLY A 80 -13.59 -0.92 11.29
C GLY A 80 -12.48 -1.52 10.43
N ALA A 81 -12.58 -2.81 10.09
CA ALA A 81 -11.62 -3.48 9.21
C ALA A 81 -11.66 -2.93 7.78
N GLN A 82 -12.84 -2.61 7.26
CA GLN A 82 -12.99 -1.97 5.94
C GLN A 82 -12.40 -0.56 5.92
N LYS A 83 -12.63 0.24 6.97
CA LYS A 83 -12.07 1.59 7.10
C LYS A 83 -10.54 1.56 7.09
N LYS A 84 -9.93 0.66 7.86
CA LYS A 84 -8.46 0.47 7.88
C LYS A 84 -7.88 0.23 6.47
N ILE A 85 -8.57 -0.51 5.61
CA ILE A 85 -8.17 -0.74 4.20
C ILE A 85 -8.39 0.50 3.32
N ALA A 86 -9.46 1.25 3.55
CA ALA A 86 -9.71 2.49 2.82
C ALA A 86 -8.62 3.53 3.12
N ASP A 87 -8.36 3.80 4.40
CA ASP A 87 -7.32 4.74 4.87
C ASP A 87 -5.92 4.31 4.37
N PHE A 88 -5.68 3.00 4.31
CA PHE A 88 -4.45 2.43 3.74
C PHE A 88 -4.28 2.73 2.25
N SER A 89 -5.35 2.59 1.46
CA SER A 89 -5.33 2.84 0.02
C SER A 89 -5.03 4.30 -0.30
N GLU A 90 -5.58 5.23 0.47
CA GLU A 90 -5.34 6.66 0.31
C GLU A 90 -3.88 7.04 0.61
N THR A 91 -3.34 6.54 1.73
CA THR A 91 -1.94 6.81 2.13
C THR A 91 -0.93 6.22 1.14
N ALA A 92 -1.18 5.01 0.63
CA ALA A 92 -0.31 4.38 -0.36
C ALA A 92 -0.34 5.13 -1.70
N LEU A 93 -1.51 5.54 -2.18
CA LEU A 93 -1.66 6.25 -3.45
C LEU A 93 -1.05 7.66 -3.42
N ALA A 94 -1.18 8.38 -2.29
CA ALA A 94 -0.61 9.72 -2.13
C ALA A 94 0.92 9.71 -2.28
N ASN A 95 1.60 8.71 -1.71
CA ASN A 95 3.05 8.61 -1.74
C ASN A 95 3.62 8.03 -3.05
N VAL A 96 2.82 7.26 -3.81
CA VAL A 96 3.23 6.74 -5.13
C VAL A 96 3.03 7.80 -6.22
N ARG A 97 1.99 8.63 -6.10
CA ARG A 97 1.62 9.62 -7.13
C ARG A 97 2.50 10.88 -7.12
N SER A 98 3.20 11.19 -6.04
CA SER A 98 4.14 12.32 -5.96
C SER A 98 5.54 12.01 -6.51
N LYS A 99 5.75 10.86 -7.16
CA LYS A 99 7.06 10.46 -7.67
C LYS A 99 7.30 11.00 -9.07
N ASP A 100 7.96 12.16 -9.14
CA ASP A 100 8.61 12.65 -10.35
C ASP A 100 9.86 11.81 -10.66
N LEU A 101 9.64 10.57 -11.13
CA LEU A 101 10.67 9.77 -11.80
C LEU A 101 11.31 10.53 -12.98
N GLY A 102 10.59 11.53 -13.53
CA GLY A 102 11.09 12.45 -14.55
C GLY A 102 12.21 13.36 -14.06
N GLU A 103 12.08 13.94 -12.86
CA GLU A 103 13.06 14.92 -12.34
C GLU A 103 14.42 14.28 -12.05
N ILE A 104 14.44 13.05 -11.50
CA ILE A 104 15.69 12.30 -11.28
C ILE A 104 16.32 11.90 -12.62
N GLY A 105 15.51 11.50 -13.60
CA GLY A 105 15.98 11.20 -14.96
C GLY A 105 16.62 12.42 -15.63
N GLU A 106 16.04 13.60 -15.44
CA GLU A 106 16.60 14.88 -15.92
C GLU A 106 17.90 15.24 -15.20
N LEU A 107 17.99 15.04 -13.88
CA LEU A 107 19.22 15.29 -13.12
C LEU A 107 20.36 14.38 -13.55
N LEU A 108 20.10 13.08 -13.69
CA LEU A 108 21.08 12.12 -14.21
C LEU A 108 21.49 12.44 -15.65
N SER A 109 20.53 12.85 -16.48
CA SER A 109 20.80 13.32 -17.86
C SER A 109 21.62 14.61 -17.86
N GLY A 110 21.41 15.48 -16.88
CA GLY A 110 22.18 16.70 -16.65
C GLY A 110 23.65 16.41 -16.33
N VAL A 111 23.92 15.39 -15.50
CA VAL A 111 25.30 14.90 -15.27
C VAL A 111 25.93 14.44 -16.59
N VAL A 112 25.22 13.63 -17.37
CA VAL A 112 25.71 13.14 -18.66
C VAL A 112 25.92 14.28 -19.68
N TYR A 113 25.06 15.30 -19.64
CA TYR A 113 25.15 16.47 -20.51
C TYR A 113 26.38 17.34 -20.19
N GLU A 114 26.60 17.67 -18.92
CA GLU A 114 27.79 18.42 -18.50
C GLU A 114 29.08 17.64 -18.82
N LEU A 115 29.04 16.30 -18.74
CA LEU A 115 30.13 15.42 -19.16
C LEU A 115 30.44 15.54 -20.66
N LYS A 116 29.43 15.39 -21.54
CA LYS A 116 29.64 15.50 -22.99
C LYS A 116 30.15 16.88 -23.43
N LYS A 117 29.70 17.92 -22.76
CA LYS A 117 30.10 19.29 -23.07
C LYS A 117 31.59 19.54 -22.78
N PHE A 118 32.14 18.90 -21.75
CA PHE A 118 33.57 19.00 -21.42
C PHE A 118 34.42 18.30 -22.50
N ASP A 119 34.06 17.07 -22.91
CA ASP A 119 34.77 16.32 -23.96
C ASP A 119 34.73 17.03 -25.34
N GLU A 120 33.57 17.55 -25.76
CA GLU A 120 33.43 18.22 -27.07
C GLU A 120 34.18 19.57 -27.17
N GLU A 121 34.39 20.26 -26.05
CA GLU A 121 35.13 21.52 -26.03
C GLU A 121 36.65 21.33 -26.08
N GLU A 122 37.19 20.18 -25.60
CA GLU A 122 38.60 19.83 -25.78
C GLU A 122 38.94 19.55 -27.24
N GLU A 123 38.11 18.78 -27.96
CA GLU A 123 38.35 18.45 -29.37
C GLU A 123 38.36 19.68 -30.30
N LYS A 124 37.56 20.71 -29.99
CA LYS A 124 37.48 21.95 -30.80
C LYS A 124 38.66 22.92 -30.57
N GLY A 125 39.56 22.63 -29.63
CA GLY A 125 40.68 23.51 -29.23
C GLY A 125 41.97 23.40 -30.04
N PHE A 126 42.10 22.41 -30.94
CA PHE A 126 43.38 22.07 -31.59
C PHE A 126 43.73 22.86 -32.87
N LEU A 127 42.84 23.69 -33.41
CA LEU A 127 43.07 24.42 -34.68
C LEU A 127 43.44 25.93 -34.53
N GLY A 128 43.74 26.41 -33.31
CA GLY A 128 43.98 27.83 -33.02
C GLY A 128 45.35 28.14 -32.41
N ILE A 129 46.23 28.72 -33.23
CA ILE A 129 47.65 29.07 -33.03
C ILE A 129 47.96 29.81 -31.71
N PHE A 130 49.05 29.36 -31.07
CA PHE A 130 49.98 30.06 -30.19
C PHE A 130 49.78 31.59 -29.96
N LYS A 131 49.09 31.98 -28.88
CA LYS A 131 49.43 33.16 -28.03
C LYS A 131 48.57 33.17 -26.76
N LYS A 132 49.21 33.36 -25.60
CA LYS A 132 48.66 33.41 -24.22
C LYS A 132 48.42 32.05 -23.52
N SER A 133 49.52 31.37 -23.16
CA SER A 133 49.50 30.18 -22.31
C SER A 133 48.94 30.43 -20.90
N SER A 134 49.10 31.64 -20.31
CA SER A 134 48.55 31.95 -18.98
C SER A 134 47.02 32.14 -18.94
N ASN A 135 46.42 32.74 -19.98
CA ASN A 135 44.96 32.91 -20.04
C ASN A 135 44.23 31.59 -20.30
N LYS A 136 44.84 30.63 -21.02
CA LYS A 136 44.23 29.31 -21.26
C LYS A 136 44.16 28.49 -19.97
N ILE A 137 45.22 28.49 -19.16
CA ILE A 137 45.25 27.76 -17.87
C ILE A 137 44.23 28.38 -16.88
N ALA A 138 44.17 29.71 -16.78
CA ALA A 138 43.19 30.39 -15.93
C ALA A 138 41.75 30.14 -16.41
N ALA A 139 41.51 30.10 -17.72
CA ALA A 139 40.19 29.79 -18.29
C ALA A 139 39.79 28.32 -18.08
N MET A 140 40.71 27.36 -18.24
CA MET A 140 40.44 25.94 -17.93
C MET A 140 40.16 25.74 -16.43
N LYS A 141 40.95 26.38 -15.55
CA LYS A 141 40.71 26.34 -14.10
C LYS A 141 39.34 26.90 -13.73
N SER A 142 38.97 28.06 -14.29
CA SER A 142 37.64 28.65 -14.02
C SER A 142 36.49 27.79 -14.56
N LYS A 143 36.70 27.06 -15.68
CA LYS A 143 35.72 26.10 -16.20
C LYS A 143 35.61 24.87 -15.31
N TYR A 144 36.74 24.34 -14.83
CA TYR A 144 36.78 23.26 -13.85
C TYR A 144 36.03 23.65 -12.58
N ASP A 145 36.34 24.80 -11.98
CA ASP A 145 35.69 25.29 -10.77
C ASP A 145 34.16 25.42 -10.97
N LYS A 146 33.72 25.85 -12.15
CA LYS A 146 32.30 25.98 -12.49
C LYS A 146 31.62 24.62 -12.68
N ALA A 147 32.25 23.69 -13.38
CA ALA A 147 31.74 22.33 -13.57
C ALA A 147 31.68 21.60 -12.22
N GLU A 148 32.72 21.70 -11.40
CA GLU A 148 32.76 21.12 -10.06
C GLU A 148 31.61 21.63 -9.18
N VAL A 149 31.34 22.93 -9.17
CA VAL A 149 30.22 23.51 -8.42
C VAL A 149 28.88 22.95 -8.91
N ASN A 150 28.69 22.79 -10.23
CA ASN A 150 27.47 22.20 -10.77
C ASN A 150 27.33 20.72 -10.42
N ILE A 151 28.42 19.93 -10.51
CA ILE A 151 28.44 18.51 -10.12
C ILE A 151 28.07 18.36 -8.65
N ASN A 152 28.70 19.16 -7.77
CA ASN A 152 28.46 19.07 -6.34
C ASN A 152 26.99 19.37 -6.01
N LYS A 153 26.37 20.35 -6.67
CA LYS A 153 24.92 20.59 -6.53
C LYS A 153 24.08 19.40 -6.99
N ILE A 154 24.45 18.75 -8.10
CA ILE A 154 23.75 17.57 -8.56
C ILE A 154 23.94 16.41 -7.57
N CYS A 155 25.14 16.23 -7.00
CA CYS A 155 25.37 15.26 -5.92
C CYS A 155 24.45 15.52 -4.72
N ASP A 156 24.38 16.77 -4.23
CA ASP A 156 23.56 17.13 -3.07
C ASP A 156 22.09 16.77 -3.30
N VAL A 157 21.57 17.06 -4.49
CA VAL A 157 20.18 16.74 -4.87
C VAL A 157 19.97 15.23 -5.00
N LEU A 158 20.90 14.52 -5.66
CA LEU A 158 20.86 13.06 -5.79
C LEU A 158 20.88 12.37 -4.41
N GLU A 159 21.72 12.84 -3.50
CA GLU A 159 21.79 12.33 -2.12
C GLU A 159 20.48 12.57 -1.35
N GLU A 160 19.83 13.72 -1.52
CA GLU A 160 18.53 13.99 -0.89
C GLU A 160 17.45 13.07 -1.44
N HIS A 161 17.38 12.87 -2.76
CA HIS A 161 16.47 11.90 -3.36
C HIS A 161 16.74 10.48 -2.88
N GLN A 162 18.02 10.08 -2.77
CA GLN A 162 18.37 8.76 -2.24
C GLN A 162 17.87 8.58 -0.80
N ARG A 163 18.06 9.58 0.07
CA ARG A 163 17.52 9.57 1.43
C ARG A 163 16.00 9.45 1.43
N GLN A 164 15.31 10.13 0.51
CA GLN A 164 13.86 10.02 0.39
C GLN A 164 13.43 8.60 -0.05
N LEU A 165 14.09 8.02 -1.05
CA LEU A 165 13.81 6.65 -1.50
C LEU A 165 13.99 5.62 -0.39
N TRP A 166 14.97 5.80 0.50
CA TRP A 166 15.14 4.94 1.68
C TRP A 166 13.98 5.08 2.67
N LYS A 167 13.52 6.30 2.93
CA LYS A 167 12.34 6.54 3.79
C LYS A 167 11.09 5.89 3.18
N ASP A 168 10.90 6.04 1.88
CA ASP A 168 9.77 5.47 1.14
C ASP A 168 9.80 3.94 1.19
N SER A 169 10.96 3.32 0.94
CA SER A 169 11.11 1.86 1.02
C SER A 169 10.78 1.34 2.43
N ALA A 170 11.27 1.99 3.48
CA ALA A 170 10.95 1.63 4.86
C ALA A 170 9.47 1.82 5.22
N MET A 171 8.83 2.85 4.66
CA MET A 171 7.39 3.05 4.80
C MET A 171 6.60 1.96 4.06
N LEU A 172 7.01 1.60 2.84
CA LEU A 172 6.38 0.53 2.04
C LEU A 172 6.49 -0.84 2.72
N ASP A 173 7.60 -1.12 3.42
CA ASP A 173 7.71 -2.32 4.26
C ASP A 173 6.67 -2.33 5.39
N LYS A 174 6.54 -1.22 6.12
CA LYS A 174 5.49 -1.11 7.16
C LYS A 174 4.09 -1.26 6.56
N MET A 175 3.86 -0.67 5.39
CA MET A 175 2.59 -0.79 4.67
C MET A 175 2.30 -2.24 4.29
N TYR A 176 3.31 -3.00 3.83
CA TYR A 176 3.16 -4.41 3.52
C TYR A 176 2.78 -5.22 4.76
N ASP A 177 3.41 -4.97 5.90
CA ASP A 177 3.09 -5.66 7.16
C ASP A 177 1.69 -5.30 7.68
N LEU A 178 1.29 -4.03 7.57
CA LEU A 178 -0.08 -3.61 7.90
C LEU A 178 -1.12 -4.29 6.99
N ASN A 179 -0.86 -4.37 5.68
CA ASN A 179 -1.74 -5.06 4.75
C ASN A 179 -1.90 -6.55 5.09
N LYS A 180 -0.83 -7.23 5.53
CA LYS A 180 -0.92 -8.61 6.03
C LYS A 180 -1.81 -8.73 7.26
N ASN A 181 -1.69 -7.80 8.20
CA ASN A 181 -2.52 -7.79 9.40
C ASN A 181 -3.99 -7.57 9.06
N TYR A 182 -4.29 -6.63 8.16
CA TYR A 182 -5.65 -6.37 7.71
C TYR A 182 -6.24 -7.56 6.94
N PHE A 183 -5.45 -8.20 6.08
CA PHE A 183 -5.86 -9.42 5.39
C PHE A 183 -6.27 -10.51 6.38
N LYS A 184 -5.49 -10.69 7.44
CA LYS A 184 -5.77 -11.68 8.50
C LYS A 184 -7.00 -11.32 9.31
N GLU A 185 -7.11 -10.06 9.74
CA GLU A 185 -8.28 -9.53 10.47
C GLU A 185 -9.56 -9.74 9.65
N LEU A 186 -9.59 -9.32 8.39
CA LEU A 186 -10.73 -9.53 7.49
C LEU A 186 -11.08 -11.01 7.33
N SER A 187 -10.06 -11.87 7.18
CA SER A 187 -10.29 -13.31 7.05
C SER A 187 -10.90 -13.92 8.30
N MET A 188 -10.48 -13.49 9.49
CA MET A 188 -11.07 -13.92 10.75
C MET A 188 -12.52 -13.43 10.90
N TYR A 189 -12.83 -12.17 10.53
CA TYR A 189 -14.22 -11.68 10.47
C TYR A 189 -15.09 -12.51 9.50
N ILE A 190 -14.58 -12.84 8.32
CA ILE A 190 -15.32 -13.63 7.33
C ILE A 190 -15.60 -15.03 7.89
N LEU A 191 -14.61 -15.69 8.50
CA LEU A 191 -14.78 -17.02 9.09
C LEU A 191 -15.79 -17.01 10.25
N ALA A 192 -15.68 -16.07 11.18
CA ALA A 192 -16.61 -15.96 12.30
C ALA A 192 -18.04 -15.67 11.83
N GLY A 193 -18.17 -14.79 10.84
CA GLY A 193 -19.46 -14.45 10.24
C GLY A 193 -20.11 -15.66 9.56
N LYS A 194 -19.33 -16.42 8.78
CA LYS A 194 -19.83 -17.66 8.15
C LYS A 194 -20.28 -18.69 9.18
N LYS A 195 -19.51 -18.89 10.26
CA LYS A 195 -19.91 -19.78 11.37
C LYS A 195 -21.23 -19.35 12.01
N LYS A 196 -21.38 -18.06 12.34
CA LYS A 196 -22.63 -17.55 12.92
C LYS A 196 -23.79 -17.69 11.95
N LEU A 197 -23.61 -17.35 10.67
CA LEU A 197 -24.67 -17.46 9.66
C LEU A 197 -25.11 -18.92 9.45
N GLU A 198 -24.16 -19.85 9.45
CA GLU A 198 -24.46 -21.28 9.36
C GLU A 198 -25.29 -21.76 10.56
N ARG A 199 -24.88 -21.41 11.79
CA ARG A 199 -25.66 -21.74 13.01
C ARG A 199 -27.04 -21.08 13.01
N ALA A 200 -27.13 -19.83 12.61
CA ALA A 200 -28.39 -19.11 12.50
C ALA A 200 -29.36 -19.83 11.55
N ARG A 201 -28.87 -20.27 10.38
CA ARG A 201 -29.69 -20.97 9.38
C ARG A 201 -30.03 -22.42 9.75
N THR A 202 -29.10 -23.13 10.39
CA THR A 202 -29.24 -24.59 10.64
C THR A 202 -29.78 -24.94 12.02
N GLN A 203 -29.73 -24.00 12.98
CA GLN A 203 -30.12 -24.25 14.38
C GLN A 203 -31.18 -23.25 14.86
N GLU A 204 -30.95 -21.94 14.71
CA GLU A 204 -31.84 -20.90 15.26
C GLU A 204 -33.13 -20.76 14.42
N LEU A 205 -33.00 -20.69 13.09
CA LEU A 205 -34.13 -20.51 12.18
C LEU A 205 -35.15 -21.68 12.25
N PRO A 206 -34.74 -22.97 12.26
CA PRO A 206 -35.68 -24.07 12.42
C PRO A 206 -36.49 -23.99 13.72
N VAL A 207 -35.88 -23.54 14.82
CA VAL A 207 -36.57 -23.37 16.11
C VAL A 207 -37.64 -22.27 16.03
N LEU A 208 -37.33 -21.15 15.39
CA LEU A 208 -38.31 -20.07 15.15
C LEU A 208 -39.45 -20.53 14.23
N MET A 209 -39.14 -21.29 13.19
CA MET A 209 -40.14 -21.86 12.28
C MET A 209 -41.08 -22.83 13.01
N GLU A 210 -40.54 -23.71 13.86
CA GLU A 210 -41.34 -24.63 14.65
C GLU A 210 -42.24 -23.89 15.64
N LYS A 211 -41.72 -22.86 16.33
CA LYS A 211 -42.50 -21.99 17.22
C LYS A 211 -43.69 -21.35 16.48
N ALA A 212 -43.44 -20.74 15.32
CA ALA A 212 -44.48 -20.11 14.51
C ALA A 212 -45.53 -21.12 14.01
N GLN A 213 -45.11 -22.34 13.66
CA GLN A 213 -46.01 -23.41 13.25
C GLN A 213 -46.89 -23.89 14.40
N GLN A 214 -46.33 -24.02 15.62
CA GLN A 214 -47.05 -24.47 16.80
C GLN A 214 -48.03 -23.41 17.34
N SER A 215 -47.64 -22.13 17.33
CA SER A 215 -48.47 -21.05 17.85
C SER A 215 -49.57 -20.61 16.89
N GLY A 216 -49.31 -20.64 15.58
CA GLY A 216 -50.21 -20.12 14.55
C GLY A 216 -50.41 -18.60 14.63
N LEU A 217 -49.60 -17.89 15.40
CA LEU A 217 -49.72 -16.44 15.59
C LEU A 217 -49.03 -15.68 14.44
N PRO A 218 -49.64 -14.61 13.91
CA PRO A 218 -49.01 -13.76 12.89
C PRO A 218 -47.69 -13.11 13.35
N GLU A 219 -47.55 -12.85 14.66
CA GLU A 219 -46.34 -12.26 15.25
C GLU A 219 -45.14 -13.20 15.14
N ASP A 220 -45.30 -14.48 15.49
CA ASP A 220 -44.21 -15.47 15.37
C ASP A 220 -43.84 -15.73 13.89
N ALA A 221 -44.82 -15.68 12.99
CA ALA A 221 -44.54 -15.75 11.55
C ALA A 221 -43.74 -14.53 11.06
N GLN A 222 -43.98 -13.34 11.64
CA GLN A 222 -43.21 -12.15 11.35
C GLN A 222 -41.78 -12.26 11.90
N GLU A 223 -41.59 -12.78 13.12
CA GLU A 223 -40.26 -13.03 13.70
C GLU A 223 -39.38 -13.90 12.79
N VAL A 224 -39.95 -14.95 12.19
CA VAL A 224 -39.25 -15.81 11.22
C VAL A 224 -38.81 -15.01 10.00
N ASN A 225 -39.71 -14.22 9.40
CA ASN A 225 -39.40 -13.42 8.22
C ASN A 225 -38.32 -12.36 8.52
N ASP A 226 -38.40 -11.71 9.69
CA ASP A 226 -37.42 -10.72 10.12
C ASP A 226 -36.06 -11.35 10.34
N PHE A 227 -36.00 -12.54 10.97
CA PHE A 227 -34.76 -13.26 11.18
C PHE A 227 -34.10 -13.72 9.87
N VAL A 228 -34.90 -14.20 8.90
CA VAL A 228 -34.42 -14.52 7.55
C VAL A 228 -33.84 -13.28 6.88
N ALA A 229 -34.54 -12.14 6.95
CA ALA A 229 -34.06 -10.89 6.39
C ALA A 229 -32.75 -10.41 7.05
N MET A 230 -32.57 -10.63 8.35
CA MET A 230 -31.33 -10.34 9.05
C MET A 230 -30.18 -11.26 8.62
N CYS A 231 -30.44 -12.56 8.45
CA CYS A 231 -29.45 -13.50 7.90
C CYS A 231 -28.98 -13.06 6.52
N ASP A 232 -29.90 -12.67 5.63
CA ASP A 232 -29.57 -12.26 4.27
C ASP A 232 -28.79 -10.93 4.23
N ARG A 233 -29.10 -9.99 5.13
CA ARG A 233 -28.31 -8.75 5.28
C ARG A 233 -26.91 -9.06 5.78
N PHE A 234 -26.78 -9.97 6.74
CA PHE A 234 -25.50 -10.37 7.30
C PHE A 234 -24.64 -11.11 6.27
N GLU A 235 -25.24 -11.98 5.45
CA GLU A 235 -24.55 -12.64 4.33
C GLU A 235 -23.98 -11.63 3.34
N LYS A 236 -24.75 -10.60 2.98
CA LYS A 236 -24.25 -9.49 2.13
C LYS A 236 -23.07 -8.77 2.78
N LYS A 237 -23.12 -8.51 4.09
CA LYS A 237 -21.99 -7.91 4.83
C LYS A 237 -20.75 -8.77 4.79
N ILE A 238 -20.89 -10.09 4.96
CA ILE A 238 -19.76 -11.03 4.82
C ILE A 238 -19.17 -10.96 3.40
N HIS A 239 -20.02 -10.90 2.38
CA HIS A 239 -19.57 -10.78 0.99
C HIS A 239 -18.80 -9.47 0.74
N ASP A 240 -19.26 -8.34 1.28
CA ASP A 240 -18.55 -7.06 1.19
C ASP A 240 -17.14 -7.14 1.82
N LEU A 241 -17.01 -7.88 2.94
CA LEU A 241 -15.71 -8.15 3.56
C LEU A 241 -14.82 -9.04 2.70
N GLU A 242 -15.39 -10.04 2.02
CA GLU A 242 -14.65 -10.88 1.06
C GLU A 242 -14.10 -10.07 -0.11
N LEU A 243 -14.89 -9.13 -0.65
CA LEU A 243 -14.44 -8.20 -1.69
C LEU A 243 -13.30 -7.32 -1.17
N THR A 244 -13.43 -6.79 0.05
CA THR A 244 -12.38 -5.99 0.70
C THR A 244 -11.09 -6.79 0.91
N ARG A 245 -11.20 -8.07 1.28
CA ARG A 245 -10.06 -8.98 1.41
C ARG A 245 -9.37 -9.21 0.07
N MET A 246 -10.13 -9.31 -1.03
CA MET A 246 -9.57 -9.44 -2.38
C MET A 246 -8.72 -8.21 -2.76
N VAL A 247 -9.18 -7.01 -2.43
CA VAL A 247 -8.39 -5.78 -2.61
C VAL A 247 -7.06 -5.89 -1.86
N SER A 248 -7.09 -6.37 -0.61
CA SER A 248 -5.87 -6.55 0.19
C SER A 248 -4.85 -7.48 -0.48
N ILE A 249 -5.31 -8.61 -1.02
CA ILE A 249 -4.47 -9.57 -1.79
C ILE A 249 -3.82 -8.88 -3.00
N GLN A 250 -4.57 -8.03 -3.70
CA GLN A 250 -4.08 -7.34 -4.90
C GLN A 250 -3.11 -6.20 -4.57
N MET A 251 -3.23 -5.56 -3.41
CA MET A 251 -2.32 -4.49 -2.98
C MET A 251 -0.92 -5.01 -2.64
N ALA A 252 -0.81 -6.20 -2.05
CA ALA A 252 0.48 -6.80 -1.67
C ALA A 252 1.53 -6.81 -2.81
N PRO A 253 1.26 -7.31 -4.03
CA PRO A 253 2.22 -7.24 -5.14
C PRO A 253 2.45 -5.83 -5.65
N GLN A 254 1.47 -4.92 -5.57
CA GLN A 254 1.65 -3.52 -5.97
C GLN A 254 2.64 -2.80 -5.06
N ILE A 255 2.53 -2.98 -3.73
CA ILE A 255 3.49 -2.43 -2.75
C ILE A 255 4.90 -2.93 -3.06
N ARG A 256 5.06 -4.23 -3.31
CA ARG A 256 6.36 -4.84 -3.63
C ARG A 256 6.94 -4.33 -4.96
N LEU A 257 6.10 -4.10 -5.96
CA LEU A 257 6.54 -3.52 -7.23
C LEU A 257 7.11 -2.11 -7.03
N VAL A 258 6.40 -1.25 -6.31
CA VAL A 258 6.87 0.11 -6.01
C VAL A 258 8.18 0.06 -5.21
N GLN A 259 8.25 -0.79 -4.19
CA GLN A 259 9.43 -0.95 -3.37
C GLN A 259 10.66 -1.41 -4.18
N SER A 260 10.47 -2.35 -5.11
CA SER A 260 11.51 -2.81 -6.04
C SER A 260 12.00 -1.66 -6.92
N ASN A 261 11.08 -0.84 -7.43
CA ASN A 261 11.44 0.33 -8.24
C ASN A 261 12.26 1.37 -7.44
N ASP A 262 11.87 1.64 -6.19
CA ASP A 262 12.60 2.56 -5.31
C ASP A 262 14.00 2.05 -5.00
N THR A 263 14.12 0.75 -4.75
CA THR A 263 15.40 0.08 -4.50
C THR A 263 16.32 0.21 -5.71
N LEU A 264 15.83 -0.13 -6.90
CA LEU A 264 16.60 -0.02 -8.15
C LEU A 264 17.03 1.43 -8.43
N MET A 265 16.18 2.41 -8.16
CA MET A 265 16.54 3.82 -8.33
C MET A 265 17.61 4.24 -7.32
N SER A 266 17.46 3.86 -6.05
CA SER A 266 18.46 4.11 -5.01
C SER A 266 19.82 3.50 -5.36
N GLU A 267 19.86 2.28 -5.88
CA GLU A 267 21.09 1.61 -6.33
C GLU A 267 21.75 2.36 -7.50
N LYS A 268 20.95 2.84 -8.46
CA LYS A 268 21.47 3.65 -9.57
C LYS A 268 22.08 4.96 -9.08
N ILE A 269 21.37 5.69 -8.23
CA ILE A 269 21.87 6.94 -7.63
C ILE A 269 23.18 6.67 -6.87
N GLN A 270 23.21 5.62 -6.05
CA GLN A 270 24.40 5.23 -5.31
C GLN A 270 25.59 4.99 -6.24
N SER A 271 25.39 4.19 -7.30
CA SER A 271 26.44 3.89 -8.27
C SER A 271 26.93 5.15 -8.98
N THR A 272 26.02 6.06 -9.35
CA THR A 272 26.40 7.35 -9.94
C THR A 272 27.26 8.18 -8.99
N LEU A 273 26.87 8.30 -7.72
CA LEU A 273 27.58 9.08 -6.71
C LEU A 273 28.97 8.51 -6.37
N VAL A 274 29.10 7.18 -6.24
CA VAL A 274 30.33 6.56 -5.73
C VAL A 274 31.26 6.03 -6.82
N ASN A 275 30.74 5.71 -8.01
CA ASN A 275 31.54 5.15 -9.11
C ASN A 275 31.69 6.15 -10.26
N THR A 276 30.58 6.69 -10.76
CA THR A 276 30.60 7.51 -11.98
C THR A 276 31.17 8.91 -11.76
N ILE A 277 30.67 9.65 -10.77
CA ILE A 277 31.10 11.03 -10.50
C ILE A 277 32.58 11.10 -10.07
N PRO A 278 33.10 10.24 -9.19
CA PRO A 278 34.52 10.28 -8.79
C PRO A 278 35.45 9.95 -9.95
N LEU A 279 35.09 8.97 -10.78
CA LEU A 279 35.83 8.66 -12.00
C LEU A 279 35.90 9.88 -12.93
N TRP A 280 34.78 10.58 -13.10
CA TRP A 280 34.74 11.79 -13.92
C TRP A 280 35.59 12.93 -13.34
N LYS A 281 35.48 13.20 -12.04
CA LYS A 281 36.34 14.18 -11.35
C LYS A 281 37.82 13.85 -11.55
N SER A 282 38.20 12.59 -11.46
CA SER A 282 39.59 12.16 -11.70
C SER A 282 40.01 12.38 -13.16
N GLN A 283 39.15 12.14 -14.14
CA GLN A 283 39.46 12.38 -15.55
C GLN A 283 39.63 13.88 -15.86
N MET A 284 38.77 14.74 -15.32
CA MET A 284 38.85 16.20 -15.49
C MET A 284 40.12 16.83 -14.90
N VAL A 285 40.73 16.20 -13.89
CA VAL A 285 41.99 16.67 -13.27
C VAL A 285 43.20 16.19 -14.07
N LEU A 286 43.07 15.08 -14.79
CA LEU A 286 44.15 14.46 -15.56
C LEU A 286 44.23 14.94 -17.02
N ALA A 287 43.12 15.46 -17.57
CA ALA A 287 43.05 16.14 -18.87
C ALA A 287 43.59 17.58 -18.78
#